data_AF-A0A0F9D7Z3-F1
#
_entry.id   AF-A0A0F9D7Z3-F1
#
_cell.length_a   1.000
_cell.length_b   1.000
_cell.length_c   1.000
_cell.angle_alpha   90.00
_cell.angle_beta   90.00
_cell.angle_gamma   90.00
#
_symmetry.space_group_name_H-M   'P 1'
#
loop_
_entity.id
_entity.type
_entity.pdbx_description
1 polymer ?
#
loop_
_entity_poly.entity_id
_entity_poly.type
_entity_poly.pdbx_seq_one_letter_code
_entity_poly.pdbx_strand_id
1 'polypeptide(L)'
;GKSGQFLRRHSKDVGLLENMYSLTNMVHCRPPNNATPKAKEVSCCMSQFVLDEIQDYPIVCLVGSVALSAFFPGALATHHRGNVAYHPDFPGQKFYNIYHPSYIQNRRMDLEPVFTQQLARLSRIVQGEPEPDWQIFQGGGEAMWEVLKAMLAGPLISLDLETSSLESWDPHAHIISMSVTVDAKDVVFVHEDEPHWIATLEPIRKYLENQAKSVAGANIGFDLDWMEHELGFQVRCTGIHDVAIIWNQARQYKQPSLKELVSRELDGYRYLIHAPHLCKDLGLLARYNAEDVIYSLQLFHKGIRLLKPKTQDLVVRVLGPTNLCLRQITTHGIYLRQDYRRQKIEEYQDRRKDSITAWREEDPEFIPSTHESGKGLDQYLFHIRGLPVLERTPKGEPQVDQMVIKRWIRDYGASYLQHLLDMREVDKILSTYLTGYDKHLGPDGRVHSKYILTRVPTGRTASQDPNLQNIPRLPEIRDLFGVPPGSVMLEADASQIEFRIMVCLAHDETGIEAYLRGDDAHTTTARQFAKDPNNPTKEERSRAKPINFALVYDGNAYNVQSVAFNDYGLTWSDEQCQRFVDGFLTTYKRLPEFHQASRDKLIRNRGWFE
;
A
#
# COMPACT_ATOMS: atom_id res chain seq x y z
N GLY A 1 3.48 -18.87 -35.74
CA GLY A 1 2.92 -17.50 -35.87
C GLY A 1 3.86 -16.46 -35.25
N LYS A 2 3.53 -15.16 -35.35
CA LYS A 2 4.39 -14.04 -34.89
C LYS A 2 4.86 -14.19 -33.43
N SER A 3 3.96 -14.62 -32.54
CA SER A 3 4.27 -14.84 -31.11
C SER A 3 5.31 -15.95 -30.88
N GLY A 4 5.30 -17.00 -31.70
CA GLY A 4 6.29 -18.07 -31.63
C GLY A 4 7.66 -17.66 -32.17
N GLN A 5 7.69 -16.82 -33.22
CA GLN A 5 8.93 -16.23 -33.73
C GLN A 5 9.56 -15.29 -32.69
N PHE A 6 8.74 -14.51 -31.99
CA PHE A 6 9.18 -13.65 -30.90
C PHE A 6 9.84 -14.48 -29.78
N LEU A 7 9.16 -15.52 -29.28
CA LEU A 7 9.73 -16.41 -28.27
C LEU A 7 11.08 -16.99 -28.71
N ARG A 8 11.15 -17.59 -29.90
CA ARG A 8 12.39 -18.21 -30.42
C ARG A 8 13.54 -17.22 -30.54
N ARG A 9 13.27 -15.99 -31.00
CA ARG A 9 14.28 -14.93 -31.10
C ARG A 9 14.88 -14.60 -29.72
N HIS A 10 14.03 -14.29 -28.74
CA HIS A 10 14.51 -13.96 -27.40
C HIS A 10 15.15 -15.15 -26.69
N SER A 11 14.66 -16.38 -26.90
CA SER A 11 15.29 -17.59 -26.38
C SER A 11 16.73 -17.74 -26.92
N LYS A 12 16.92 -17.53 -28.22
CA LYS A 12 18.25 -17.57 -28.85
C LYS A 12 19.19 -16.51 -28.27
N ASP A 13 18.68 -15.29 -28.05
CA ASP A 13 19.48 -14.18 -27.53
C ASP A 13 20.03 -14.45 -26.11
N VAL A 14 19.39 -15.33 -25.35
CA VAL A 14 19.80 -15.71 -23.99
C VAL A 14 20.43 -17.11 -23.89
N GLY A 15 20.72 -17.75 -25.02
CA GLY A 15 21.36 -19.07 -25.07
C GLY A 15 20.43 -20.27 -24.83
N LEU A 16 19.12 -20.10 -24.87
CA LEU A 16 18.14 -21.21 -24.93
C LEU A 16 18.00 -21.67 -26.39
N LEU A 17 18.79 -22.67 -26.77
CA LEU A 17 18.80 -23.21 -28.14
C LEU A 17 17.61 -24.15 -28.39
N GLU A 18 17.18 -24.29 -29.65
CA GLU A 18 15.99 -25.07 -30.02
C GLU A 18 16.10 -26.58 -29.71
N ASN A 19 17.31 -27.10 -29.53
CA ASN A 19 17.55 -28.48 -29.11
C ASN A 19 17.48 -28.68 -27.59
N MET A 20 17.33 -27.61 -26.80
CA MET A 20 17.27 -27.65 -25.34
C MET A 20 15.84 -27.69 -24.79
N TYR A 21 14.83 -27.46 -25.63
CA TYR A 21 13.44 -27.42 -25.20
C TYR A 21 12.49 -27.89 -26.29
N SER A 22 11.32 -28.38 -25.88
CA SER A 22 10.17 -28.65 -26.74
C SER A 22 9.05 -27.67 -26.44
N LEU A 23 8.17 -27.43 -27.43
CA LEU A 23 6.98 -26.59 -27.26
C LEU A 23 5.72 -27.43 -27.45
N THR A 24 4.85 -27.41 -26.44
CA THR A 24 3.49 -27.93 -26.54
C THR A 24 2.47 -26.80 -26.34
N ASN A 25 1.28 -26.96 -26.90
CA ASN A 25 0.17 -26.05 -26.70
C ASN A 25 -0.74 -26.56 -25.58
N MET A 26 -1.15 -25.68 -24.68
CA MET A 26 -2.13 -26.04 -23.63
C MET A 26 -3.45 -26.60 -24.17
N VAL A 27 -3.80 -26.23 -25.42
CA VAL A 27 -4.95 -26.77 -26.15
C VAL A 27 -4.50 -27.03 -27.58
N HIS A 28 -4.61 -28.29 -28.03
CA HIS A 28 -4.19 -28.73 -29.36
C HIS A 28 -5.20 -28.37 -30.45
N CYS A 29 -6.48 -28.22 -30.08
CA CYS A 29 -7.45 -27.62 -30.98
C CYS A 29 -7.22 -26.10 -31.05
N ARG A 30 -7.03 -25.56 -32.25
CA ARG A 30 -6.87 -24.12 -32.44
C ARG A 30 -8.20 -23.43 -32.12
N PRO A 31 -8.31 -22.58 -31.07
CA PRO A 31 -9.56 -21.93 -30.76
C PRO A 31 -10.01 -21.01 -31.92
N PRO A 32 -11.31 -20.95 -32.25
CA PRO A 32 -11.83 -20.02 -33.24
C PRO A 32 -11.38 -18.59 -32.95
N ASN A 33 -10.94 -17.87 -33.98
CA ASN A 33 -10.43 -16.50 -33.89
C ASN A 33 -9.27 -16.29 -32.88
N ASN A 34 -8.55 -17.36 -32.54
CA ASN A 34 -7.43 -17.30 -31.59
C ASN A 34 -7.85 -16.76 -30.20
N ALA A 35 -9.10 -17.04 -29.80
CA ALA A 35 -9.64 -16.69 -28.49
C ALA A 35 -8.88 -17.40 -27.36
N THR A 36 -8.98 -16.84 -26.14
CA THR A 36 -8.49 -17.52 -24.93
C THR A 36 -9.24 -18.85 -24.75
N PRO A 37 -8.53 -19.99 -24.58
CA PRO A 37 -9.18 -21.28 -24.40
C PRO A 37 -10.08 -21.33 -23.16
N LYS A 38 -11.18 -22.08 -23.26
CA LYS A 38 -12.12 -22.33 -22.16
C LYS A 38 -11.60 -23.43 -21.24
N ALA A 39 -12.02 -23.40 -19.97
CA ALA A 39 -11.60 -24.40 -18.97
C ALA A 39 -11.84 -25.86 -19.39
N LYS A 40 -12.96 -26.15 -20.09
CA LYS A 40 -13.24 -27.50 -20.62
C LYS A 40 -12.26 -27.93 -21.71
N GLU A 41 -11.84 -27.01 -22.58
CA GLU A 41 -10.88 -27.30 -23.66
C GLU A 41 -9.49 -27.60 -23.09
N VAL A 42 -9.08 -26.83 -22.07
CA VAL A 42 -7.83 -27.05 -21.32
C VAL A 42 -7.87 -28.39 -20.59
N SER A 43 -8.94 -28.67 -19.84
CA SER A 43 -9.06 -29.91 -19.07
C SER A 43 -9.03 -31.16 -19.96
N CYS A 44 -9.66 -31.11 -21.14
CA CYS A 44 -9.63 -32.20 -22.11
C CYS A 44 -8.22 -32.46 -22.66
N CYS A 45 -7.51 -31.40 -23.08
CA CYS A 45 -6.16 -31.56 -23.60
C CYS A 45 -5.15 -31.94 -22.52
N MET A 46 -5.36 -31.48 -21.28
CA MET A 46 -4.48 -31.77 -20.15
C MET A 46 -4.41 -33.28 -19.90
N SER A 47 -5.56 -33.93 -19.74
CA SER A 47 -5.63 -35.35 -19.40
C SER A 47 -5.28 -36.30 -20.55
N GLN A 48 -5.31 -35.84 -21.79
CA GLN A 48 -5.09 -36.68 -22.98
C GLN A 48 -3.72 -36.50 -23.64
N PHE A 49 -3.07 -35.35 -23.44
CA PHE A 49 -1.85 -35.00 -24.18
C PHE A 49 -0.81 -34.32 -23.31
N VAL A 50 -1.16 -33.20 -22.66
CA VAL A 50 -0.16 -32.34 -22.03
C VAL A 50 0.61 -33.05 -20.92
N LEU A 51 -0.07 -33.83 -20.07
CA LEU A 51 0.58 -34.56 -18.97
C LEU A 51 1.60 -35.58 -19.48
N ASP A 52 1.26 -36.31 -20.55
CA ASP A 52 2.15 -37.30 -21.17
C ASP A 52 3.36 -36.62 -21.85
N GLU A 53 3.15 -35.45 -22.44
CA GLU A 53 4.21 -34.70 -23.14
C GLU A 53 5.23 -34.06 -22.20
N ILE A 54 4.85 -33.75 -20.96
CA ILE A 54 5.76 -33.10 -19.99
C ILE A 54 6.47 -34.08 -19.06
N GLN A 55 6.03 -35.34 -18.97
CA GLN A 55 6.47 -36.28 -17.93
C GLN A 55 8.00 -36.46 -17.87
N ASP A 56 8.67 -36.45 -19.03
CA ASP A 56 10.12 -36.66 -19.14
C ASP A 56 10.95 -35.38 -19.00
N TYR A 57 10.31 -34.22 -18.83
CA TYR A 57 11.00 -32.93 -18.76
C TYR A 57 11.21 -32.52 -17.30
N PRO A 58 12.46 -32.36 -16.82
CA PRO A 58 12.70 -31.92 -15.44
C PRO A 58 12.25 -30.48 -15.17
N ILE A 59 12.06 -29.68 -16.24
CA ILE A 59 11.64 -28.28 -16.17
C ILE A 59 10.49 -28.05 -17.16
N VAL A 60 9.36 -27.55 -16.67
CA VAL A 60 8.17 -27.21 -17.46
C VAL A 60 7.99 -25.70 -17.46
N CYS A 61 8.19 -25.05 -18.62
CA CYS A 61 7.98 -23.60 -18.73
C CYS A 61 6.53 -23.26 -19.07
N LEU A 62 5.79 -22.67 -18.12
CA LEU A 62 4.41 -22.25 -18.29
C LEU A 62 4.35 -20.88 -18.97
N VAL A 63 3.76 -20.82 -20.16
CA VAL A 63 3.72 -19.58 -20.95
C VAL A 63 2.36 -18.87 -20.78
N GLY A 64 2.32 -17.88 -19.89
CA GLY A 64 1.15 -17.07 -19.62
C GLY A 64 0.17 -17.66 -18.60
N SER A 65 -0.91 -16.92 -18.34
CA SER A 65 -1.86 -17.25 -17.27
C SER A 65 -2.68 -18.52 -17.52
N VAL A 66 -2.96 -18.87 -18.78
CA VAL A 66 -3.73 -20.08 -19.10
C VAL A 66 -2.97 -21.34 -18.68
N ALA A 67 -1.69 -21.44 -19.04
CA ALA A 67 -0.84 -22.55 -18.63
C ALA A 67 -0.65 -22.58 -17.11
N LEU A 68 -0.40 -21.41 -16.50
CA LEU A 68 -0.29 -21.30 -15.04
C LEU A 68 -1.53 -21.82 -14.33
N SER A 69 -2.72 -21.33 -14.68
CA SER A 69 -3.96 -21.70 -13.99
C SER A 69 -4.35 -23.16 -14.19
N ALA A 70 -3.82 -23.83 -15.22
CA ALA A 70 -4.08 -25.23 -15.48
C ALA A 70 -3.32 -26.16 -14.51
N PHE A 71 -2.08 -25.80 -14.14
CA PHE A 71 -1.28 -26.52 -13.16
C PHE A 71 -1.45 -25.99 -11.73
N PHE A 72 -1.75 -24.70 -11.59
CA PHE A 72 -1.91 -24.03 -10.29
C PHE A 72 -3.24 -23.26 -10.27
N PRO A 73 -4.38 -23.95 -10.02
CA PRO A 73 -5.69 -23.28 -9.94
C PRO A 73 -5.68 -22.18 -8.88
N GLY A 74 -6.22 -21.00 -9.24
CA GLY A 74 -6.23 -19.82 -8.35
C GLY A 74 -4.91 -19.03 -8.29
N ALA A 75 -3.84 -19.51 -8.91
CA ALA A 75 -2.56 -18.81 -8.95
C ALA A 75 -2.66 -17.49 -9.72
N LEU A 76 -2.21 -16.41 -9.09
CA LEU A 76 -2.10 -15.11 -9.74
C LEU A 76 -0.80 -15.05 -10.54
N ALA A 77 -0.92 -14.84 -11.86
CA ALA A 77 0.24 -14.77 -12.74
C ALA A 77 1.28 -13.72 -12.31
N THR A 78 0.87 -12.65 -11.64
CA THR A 78 1.78 -11.64 -11.08
C THR A 78 2.75 -12.22 -10.05
N HIS A 79 2.35 -13.25 -9.31
CA HIS A 79 3.15 -13.83 -8.23
C HIS A 79 3.99 -15.04 -8.68
N HIS A 80 3.65 -15.68 -9.81
CA HIS A 80 4.39 -16.85 -10.33
C HIS A 80 5.32 -16.52 -11.50
N ARG A 81 5.12 -15.38 -12.18
CA ARG A 81 5.92 -14.99 -13.35
C ARG A 81 7.40 -14.79 -12.95
N GLY A 82 8.28 -15.51 -13.63
CA GLY A 82 9.72 -15.50 -13.43
C GLY A 82 10.22 -16.50 -12.39
N ASN A 83 9.36 -17.38 -11.86
CA ASN A 83 9.62 -18.16 -10.65
C ASN A 83 9.50 -19.67 -10.91
N VAL A 84 10.29 -20.46 -10.17
CA VAL A 84 10.14 -21.92 -10.13
C VAL A 84 9.11 -22.26 -9.07
N ALA A 85 8.11 -23.05 -9.45
CA ALA A 85 7.11 -23.63 -8.58
C ALA A 85 7.25 -25.15 -8.59
N TYR A 86 6.80 -25.79 -7.52
CA TYR A 86 6.75 -27.23 -7.39
C TYR A 86 5.30 -27.64 -7.28
N HIS A 87 4.94 -28.72 -7.97
CA HIS A 87 3.59 -29.25 -7.95
C HIS A 87 3.58 -30.58 -7.18
N PRO A 88 2.67 -30.78 -6.21
CA PRO A 88 2.65 -31.99 -5.38
C PRO A 88 2.60 -33.29 -6.19
N ASP A 89 1.83 -33.29 -7.28
CA ASP A 89 1.67 -34.47 -8.15
C ASP A 89 2.88 -34.73 -9.08
N PHE A 90 3.87 -33.82 -9.11
CA PHE A 90 5.07 -33.93 -9.97
C PHE A 90 6.36 -33.73 -9.15
N PRO A 91 6.68 -34.66 -8.23
CA PRO A 91 7.85 -34.53 -7.36
C PRO A 91 9.14 -34.48 -8.17
N GLY A 92 10.01 -33.52 -7.85
CA GLY A 92 11.29 -33.32 -8.54
C GLY A 92 11.22 -32.51 -9.84
N GLN A 93 10.02 -32.21 -10.37
CA GLN A 93 9.84 -31.38 -11.55
C GLN A 93 9.73 -29.89 -11.20
N LYS A 94 10.41 -29.03 -11.96
CA LYS A 94 10.43 -27.57 -11.77
C LYS A 94 9.45 -26.89 -12.74
N PHE A 95 8.47 -26.14 -12.27
CA PHE A 95 7.54 -25.37 -13.11
C PHE A 95 7.93 -23.90 -13.18
N TYR A 96 8.26 -23.36 -14.36
CA TYR A 96 8.73 -21.98 -14.53
C TYR A 96 7.79 -21.12 -15.36
N ASN A 97 7.11 -20.14 -14.77
CA ASN A 97 6.11 -19.35 -15.50
C ASN A 97 6.68 -18.06 -16.11
N ILE A 98 6.32 -17.72 -17.35
CA ILE A 98 6.75 -16.49 -18.04
C ILE A 98 5.58 -15.74 -18.69
N TYR A 99 5.82 -14.50 -19.13
CA TYR A 99 4.84 -13.79 -19.95
C TYR A 99 4.54 -14.53 -21.25
N HIS A 100 3.27 -14.49 -21.66
CA HIS A 100 2.91 -14.97 -23.00
C HIS A 100 3.43 -14.00 -24.07
N PRO A 101 4.16 -14.47 -25.11
CA PRO A 101 4.74 -13.60 -26.16
C PRO A 101 3.71 -12.68 -26.83
N SER A 102 2.51 -13.20 -27.11
CA SER A 102 1.40 -12.43 -27.68
C SER A 102 0.97 -11.23 -26.80
N TYR A 103 1.03 -11.37 -25.47
CA TYR A 103 0.64 -10.29 -24.56
C TYR A 103 1.65 -9.14 -24.63
N ILE A 104 2.94 -9.46 -24.67
CA ILE A 104 4.01 -8.46 -24.81
C ILE A 104 3.85 -7.73 -26.14
N GLN A 105 3.83 -8.47 -27.25
CA GLN A 105 3.81 -7.90 -28.60
C GLN A 105 2.56 -7.05 -28.88
N ASN A 106 1.40 -7.42 -28.35
CA ASN A 106 0.14 -6.78 -28.70
C ASN A 106 -0.37 -5.78 -27.65
N ARG A 107 0.15 -5.81 -26.41
CA ARG A 107 -0.39 -5.02 -25.30
C ARG A 107 0.65 -4.26 -24.50
N ARG A 108 1.86 -4.79 -24.34
CA ARG A 108 2.85 -4.31 -23.34
C ARG A 108 4.28 -4.47 -23.82
N MET A 109 4.63 -3.75 -24.88
CA MET A 109 5.98 -3.81 -25.45
C MET A 109 7.05 -3.28 -24.48
N ASP A 110 6.64 -2.41 -23.54
CA ASP A 110 7.44 -1.93 -22.41
C ASP A 110 7.97 -3.04 -21.48
N LEU A 111 7.37 -4.24 -21.52
CA LEU A 111 7.77 -5.38 -20.69
C LEU A 111 8.76 -6.33 -21.38
N GLU A 112 9.22 -6.04 -22.60
CA GLU A 112 10.23 -6.84 -23.31
C GLU A 112 11.53 -7.07 -22.52
N PRO A 113 12.09 -6.07 -21.81
CA PRO A 113 13.30 -6.29 -21.01
C PRO A 113 13.06 -7.32 -19.89
N VAL A 114 11.92 -7.24 -19.21
CA VAL A 114 11.53 -8.17 -18.15
C VAL A 114 11.35 -9.59 -18.70
N PHE A 115 10.70 -9.72 -19.86
CA PHE A 115 10.54 -11.01 -20.52
C PHE A 115 11.87 -11.64 -20.92
N THR A 116 12.80 -10.84 -21.45
CA THR A 116 14.14 -11.28 -21.81
C THR A 116 14.91 -11.74 -20.57
N GLN A 117 14.79 -11.03 -19.45
CA GLN A 117 15.38 -11.42 -18.17
C GLN A 117 14.81 -12.76 -17.65
N GLN A 118 13.51 -12.99 -17.80
CA GLN A 118 12.87 -14.26 -17.44
C GLN A 118 13.42 -15.43 -18.26
N LEU A 119 13.59 -15.24 -19.57
CA LEU A 119 14.20 -16.25 -20.43
C LEU A 119 15.68 -16.48 -20.09
N ALA A 120 16.43 -15.42 -19.78
CA ALA A 120 17.83 -15.54 -19.35
C ALA A 120 17.96 -16.35 -18.05
N ARG A 121 17.04 -16.19 -17.11
CA ARG A 121 16.99 -17.02 -15.91
C ARG A 121 16.60 -18.47 -16.24
N LEU A 122 15.60 -18.70 -17.09
CA LEU A 122 15.25 -20.05 -17.54
C LEU A 122 16.46 -20.76 -18.18
N SER A 123 17.22 -20.05 -19.01
CA SER A 123 18.45 -20.55 -19.64
C SER A 123 19.45 -21.07 -18.60
N ARG A 124 19.70 -20.28 -17.55
CA ARG A 124 20.57 -20.70 -16.43
C ARG A 124 20.04 -21.92 -15.69
N ILE A 125 18.73 -21.97 -15.41
CA ILE A 125 18.10 -23.12 -14.73
C ILE A 125 18.30 -24.40 -15.55
N VAL A 126 18.06 -24.34 -16.87
CA VAL A 126 18.25 -25.48 -17.79
C VAL A 126 19.72 -25.91 -17.85
N GLN A 127 20.65 -24.98 -17.77
CA GLN A 127 22.09 -25.25 -17.81
C GLN A 127 22.67 -25.71 -16.45
N GLY A 128 21.83 -25.95 -15.44
CA GLY A 128 22.28 -26.45 -14.14
C GLY A 128 22.86 -25.37 -13.24
N GLU A 129 22.21 -24.20 -13.17
CA GLU A 129 22.53 -23.16 -12.19
C GLU A 129 22.76 -23.80 -10.81
N PRO A 130 23.91 -23.56 -10.15
CA PRO A 130 24.22 -24.18 -8.87
C PRO A 130 23.14 -23.80 -7.86
N GLU A 131 22.67 -24.78 -7.08
CA GLU A 131 21.84 -24.46 -5.91
C GLU A 131 22.66 -23.51 -5.01
N PRO A 132 22.02 -22.54 -4.35
CA PRO A 132 22.78 -21.60 -3.54
C PRO A 132 23.53 -22.38 -2.42
N ASP A 133 24.65 -21.82 -1.97
CA ASP A 133 25.51 -22.40 -0.93
C ASP A 133 25.04 -21.94 0.46
N TRP A 134 23.88 -22.43 0.88
CA TRP A 134 23.25 -22.12 2.15
C TRP A 134 22.79 -23.41 2.82
N GLN A 135 22.87 -23.43 4.14
CA GLN A 135 22.56 -24.57 4.98
C GLN A 135 21.44 -24.20 5.94
N ILE A 136 20.46 -25.08 6.06
CA ILE A 136 19.34 -24.93 6.99
C ILE A 136 19.57 -25.89 8.16
N PHE A 137 19.70 -25.32 9.35
CA PHE A 137 19.80 -26.04 10.61
C PHE A 137 18.42 -26.07 11.28
N GLN A 138 17.93 -27.28 11.58
CA GLN A 138 16.59 -27.52 12.15
C GLN A 138 16.61 -28.71 13.12
N GLY A 139 15.51 -28.92 13.86
CA GLY A 139 15.32 -30.12 14.69
C GLY A 139 16.01 -30.08 16.06
N GLY A 140 16.43 -28.91 16.54
CA GLY A 140 16.89 -28.73 17.93
C GLY A 140 18.21 -29.41 18.31
N GLY A 141 18.99 -29.91 17.35
CA GLY A 141 20.27 -30.58 17.60
C GLY A 141 21.41 -29.65 18.04
N GLU A 142 22.48 -30.21 18.58
CA GLU A 142 23.65 -29.45 19.09
C GLU A 142 24.24 -28.49 18.04
N ALA A 143 24.34 -28.93 16.78
CA ALA A 143 24.83 -28.09 15.70
C ALA A 143 23.97 -26.82 15.47
N MET A 144 22.64 -26.95 15.52
CA MET A 144 21.72 -25.81 15.40
C MET A 144 21.93 -24.81 16.53
N TRP A 145 22.08 -25.30 17.76
CA TRP A 145 22.31 -24.45 18.93
C TRP A 145 23.63 -23.70 18.90
N GLU A 146 24.71 -24.36 18.46
CA GLU A 146 26.02 -23.71 18.33
C GLU A 146 26.00 -22.62 17.25
N VAL A 147 25.37 -22.90 16.10
CA VAL A 147 25.15 -21.91 15.05
C VAL A 147 24.31 -20.73 15.57
N LEU A 148 23.19 -20.99 16.24
CA LEU A 148 22.33 -19.94 16.78
C LEU A 148 23.07 -19.07 17.82
N LYS A 149 23.83 -19.67 18.75
CA LYS A 149 24.62 -18.90 19.73
C LYS A 149 25.65 -18.02 19.03
N ALA A 150 26.34 -18.54 18.02
CA ALA A 150 27.31 -17.78 17.24
C ALA A 150 26.64 -16.61 16.50
N MET A 151 25.47 -16.83 15.89
CA MET A 151 24.66 -15.81 15.23
C MET A 151 24.30 -14.67 16.19
N LEU A 152 23.75 -14.99 17.36
CA LEU A 152 23.25 -14.00 18.32
C LEU A 152 24.36 -13.20 19.02
N ALA A 153 25.62 -13.63 18.92
CA ALA A 153 26.76 -12.83 19.37
C ALA A 153 26.95 -11.56 18.53
N GLY A 154 26.60 -11.60 17.24
CA GLY A 154 26.74 -10.49 16.29
C GLY A 154 25.79 -9.31 16.54
N PRO A 155 26.00 -8.15 15.89
CA PRO A 155 25.19 -6.95 16.11
C PRO A 155 23.91 -6.91 15.27
N LEU A 156 23.78 -7.78 14.27
CA LEU A 156 22.67 -7.79 13.31
C LEU A 156 22.24 -9.23 13.04
N ILE A 157 20.94 -9.48 13.05
CA ILE A 157 20.31 -10.68 12.50
C ILE A 157 19.29 -10.28 11.43
N SER A 158 19.01 -11.17 10.49
CA SER A 158 17.77 -11.14 9.71
C SER A 158 16.80 -12.17 10.26
N LEU A 159 15.54 -11.80 10.39
CA LEU A 159 14.48 -12.61 11.00
C LEU A 159 13.20 -12.52 10.17
N ASP A 160 12.45 -13.62 10.10
CA ASP A 160 11.17 -13.71 9.41
C ASP A 160 10.31 -14.81 10.05
N LEU A 161 9.01 -14.56 10.16
CA LEU A 161 8.01 -15.46 10.74
C LEU A 161 6.96 -15.90 9.72
N GLU A 162 6.50 -17.15 9.88
CA GLU A 162 5.25 -17.62 9.28
C GLU A 162 4.19 -17.75 10.36
N THR A 163 2.97 -17.29 10.09
CA THR A 163 1.89 -17.19 11.08
C THR A 163 0.60 -17.77 10.52
N SER A 164 -0.29 -18.25 11.39
CA SER A 164 -1.59 -18.80 10.99
C SER A 164 -2.61 -17.74 10.57
N SER A 165 -2.32 -16.47 10.85
CA SER A 165 -3.10 -15.30 10.43
C SER A 165 -2.21 -14.11 10.11
N LEU A 166 -2.74 -13.13 9.37
CA LEU A 166 -2.09 -11.83 9.16
C LEU A 166 -2.32 -10.85 10.31
N GLU A 167 -3.08 -11.25 11.32
CA GLU A 167 -3.57 -10.39 12.39
C GLU A 167 -3.12 -10.96 13.75
N SER A 168 -2.16 -10.31 14.40
CA SER A 168 -1.57 -10.76 15.70
C SER A 168 -2.54 -10.65 16.87
N TRP A 169 -3.56 -9.79 16.77
CA TRP A 169 -4.60 -9.61 17.78
C TRP A 169 -5.68 -10.70 17.76
N ASP A 170 -5.69 -11.58 16.76
CA ASP A 170 -6.63 -12.71 16.70
C ASP A 170 -6.26 -13.76 17.76
N PRO A 171 -7.15 -14.05 18.73
CA PRO A 171 -6.84 -14.99 19.82
C PRO A 171 -6.68 -16.45 19.36
N HIS A 172 -7.06 -16.77 18.12
CA HIS A 172 -6.90 -18.11 17.53
C HIS A 172 -5.67 -18.22 16.63
N ALA A 173 -4.94 -17.13 16.45
CA ALA A 173 -3.78 -17.10 15.60
C ALA A 173 -2.48 -17.24 16.42
N HIS A 174 -1.44 -17.74 15.77
CA HIS A 174 -0.18 -18.12 16.39
C HIS A 174 0.96 -18.15 15.37
N ILE A 175 2.19 -18.11 15.84
CA ILE A 175 3.40 -18.28 15.05
C ILE A 175 3.59 -19.77 14.72
N ILE A 176 3.72 -20.08 13.43
CA ILE A 176 3.94 -21.44 12.90
C ILE A 176 5.43 -21.76 12.84
N SER A 177 6.24 -20.85 12.30
CA SER A 177 7.68 -21.05 12.17
C SER A 177 8.46 -19.74 12.17
N MET A 178 9.77 -19.87 12.32
CA MET A 178 10.71 -18.74 12.30
C MET A 178 12.02 -19.16 11.65
N SER A 179 12.62 -18.24 10.90
CA SER A 179 13.97 -18.35 10.38
C SER A 179 14.84 -17.19 10.87
N VAL A 180 16.13 -17.47 11.09
CA VAL A 180 17.13 -16.46 11.46
C VAL A 180 18.46 -16.72 10.73
N THR A 181 19.11 -15.65 10.25
CA THR A 181 20.47 -15.71 9.68
C THR A 181 21.27 -14.44 9.97
N VAL A 182 22.61 -14.50 9.87
CA VAL A 182 23.52 -13.34 9.99
C VAL A 182 24.45 -13.14 8.81
N ASP A 183 24.58 -14.15 7.95
CA ASP A 183 25.56 -14.18 6.85
C ASP A 183 24.93 -14.57 5.50
N ALA A 184 23.62 -14.82 5.48
CA ALA A 184 22.88 -15.30 4.32
C ALA A 184 23.38 -16.64 3.76
N LYS A 185 24.03 -17.45 4.60
CA LYS A 185 24.50 -18.81 4.29
C LYS A 185 23.97 -19.82 5.30
N ASP A 186 24.21 -19.59 6.58
CA ASP A 186 23.68 -20.45 7.63
C ASP A 186 22.33 -19.89 8.06
N VAL A 187 21.30 -20.74 8.07
CA VAL A 187 19.95 -20.37 8.51
C VAL A 187 19.51 -21.33 9.59
N VAL A 188 19.08 -20.79 10.73
CA VAL A 188 18.36 -21.56 11.75
C VAL A 188 16.89 -21.46 11.45
N PHE A 189 16.24 -22.60 11.22
CA PHE A 189 14.80 -22.73 11.03
C PHE A 189 14.21 -23.53 12.19
N VAL A 190 13.09 -23.07 12.72
CA VAL A 190 12.34 -23.77 13.76
C VAL A 190 10.84 -23.68 13.49
N HIS A 191 10.12 -24.76 13.82
CA HIS A 191 8.69 -24.91 13.61
C HIS A 191 7.98 -25.23 14.95
N GLU A 192 6.71 -24.84 15.09
CA GLU A 192 5.93 -24.98 16.33
C GLU A 192 5.81 -26.43 16.85
N ASP A 193 5.79 -27.41 15.93
CA ASP A 193 5.73 -28.84 16.27
C ASP A 193 7.06 -29.40 16.83
N GLU A 194 8.16 -28.63 16.80
CA GLU A 194 9.45 -29.10 17.30
C GLU A 194 9.53 -29.07 18.84
N PRO A 195 10.11 -30.10 19.50
CA PRO A 195 10.20 -30.18 20.97
C PRO A 195 10.90 -29.00 21.67
N HIS A 196 11.68 -28.22 20.92
CA HIS A 196 12.51 -27.13 21.42
C HIS A 196 12.14 -25.76 20.84
N TRP A 197 10.98 -25.62 20.20
CA TRP A 197 10.46 -24.36 19.65
C TRP A 197 10.58 -23.19 20.64
N ILE A 198 9.92 -23.31 21.81
CA ILE A 198 9.91 -22.26 22.85
C ILE A 198 11.32 -21.95 23.35
N ALA A 199 12.15 -22.99 23.55
CA ALA A 199 13.52 -22.82 24.00
C ALA A 199 14.36 -22.01 23.00
N THR A 200 14.07 -22.14 21.70
CA THR A 200 14.81 -21.45 20.62
C THR A 200 14.44 -19.96 20.54
N LEU A 201 13.21 -19.63 20.90
CA LEU A 201 12.74 -18.24 20.94
C LEU A 201 13.39 -17.42 22.06
N GLU A 202 13.72 -18.04 23.19
CA GLU A 202 14.23 -17.34 24.37
C GLU A 202 15.58 -16.59 24.14
N PRO A 203 16.60 -17.18 23.51
CA PRO A 203 17.80 -16.44 23.11
C PRO A 203 17.53 -15.27 22.15
N ILE A 204 16.56 -15.43 21.23
CA ILE A 204 16.20 -14.40 20.25
C ILE A 204 15.44 -13.26 20.93
N ARG A 205 14.51 -13.58 21.84
CA ARG A 205 13.87 -12.61 22.73
C ARG A 205 14.92 -11.76 23.45
N LYS A 206 15.89 -12.40 24.11
CA LYS A 206 16.98 -11.70 24.82
C LYS A 206 17.81 -10.81 23.88
N TYR A 207 18.01 -11.25 22.65
CA TYR A 207 18.67 -10.45 21.62
C TYR A 207 17.84 -9.20 21.27
N LEU A 208 16.53 -9.34 21.07
CA LEU A 208 15.62 -8.24 20.73
C LEU A 208 15.36 -7.27 21.90
N GLU A 209 15.48 -7.73 23.15
CA GLU A 209 15.42 -6.88 24.36
C GLU A 209 16.70 -6.04 24.57
N ASN A 210 17.75 -6.26 23.78
CA ASN A 210 19.02 -5.56 23.89
C ASN A 210 19.12 -4.37 22.91
N GLN A 211 19.22 -3.15 23.46
CA GLN A 211 19.29 -1.90 22.69
C GLN A 211 20.47 -1.81 21.71
N ALA A 212 21.59 -2.48 21.99
CA ALA A 212 22.78 -2.47 21.14
C ALA A 212 22.65 -3.37 19.90
N LYS A 213 21.59 -4.17 19.81
CA LYS A 213 21.35 -5.11 18.72
C LYS A 213 20.50 -4.48 17.62
N SER A 214 20.56 -5.11 16.44
CA SER A 214 19.83 -4.74 15.24
C SER A 214 19.17 -5.96 14.61
N VAL A 215 18.07 -5.73 13.91
CA VAL A 215 17.30 -6.74 13.19
C VAL A 215 16.90 -6.19 11.82
N ALA A 216 17.03 -7.01 10.79
CA ALA A 216 16.57 -6.70 9.43
C ALA A 216 15.51 -7.70 8.97
N GLY A 217 14.62 -7.25 8.10
CA GLY A 217 13.59 -8.11 7.51
C GLY A 217 12.71 -7.36 6.53
N ALA A 218 11.95 -8.10 5.73
CA ALA A 218 10.89 -7.55 4.93
C ALA A 218 9.66 -7.32 5.79
N ASN A 219 9.18 -6.08 5.88
CA ASN A 219 8.05 -5.76 6.73
C ASN A 219 8.29 -6.13 8.22
N ILE A 220 9.55 -6.06 8.69
CA ILE A 220 10.02 -6.59 10.00
C ILE A 220 9.21 -6.12 11.21
N GLY A 221 8.54 -4.97 11.12
CA GLY A 221 7.64 -4.53 12.19
C GLY A 221 6.49 -5.50 12.46
N PHE A 222 6.07 -6.29 11.45
CA PHE A 222 5.07 -7.35 11.59
C PHE A 222 5.59 -8.47 12.48
N ASP A 223 6.78 -8.99 12.19
CA ASP A 223 7.39 -10.10 12.92
C ASP A 223 7.63 -9.71 14.38
N LEU A 224 8.18 -8.52 14.60
CA LEU A 224 8.46 -8.01 15.93
C LEU A 224 7.19 -7.81 16.78
N ASP A 225 6.10 -7.32 16.18
CA ASP A 225 4.82 -7.18 16.86
C ASP A 225 4.21 -8.54 17.24
N TRP A 226 4.28 -9.52 16.33
CA TRP A 226 3.89 -10.91 16.60
C TRP A 226 4.65 -11.49 17.78
N MET A 227 5.97 -11.31 17.80
CA MET A 227 6.82 -11.78 18.89
C MET A 227 6.47 -11.10 20.22
N GLU A 228 6.27 -9.77 20.25
CA GLU A 228 5.87 -9.06 21.47
C GLU A 228 4.54 -9.57 22.02
N HIS A 229 3.55 -9.74 21.13
CA HIS A 229 2.20 -10.15 21.47
C HIS A 229 2.15 -11.61 21.97
N GLU A 230 2.71 -12.56 21.22
CA GLU A 230 2.62 -13.98 21.54
C GLU A 230 3.56 -14.40 22.67
N LEU A 231 4.77 -13.82 22.74
CA LEU A 231 5.79 -14.19 23.73
C LEU A 231 5.80 -13.27 24.97
N GLY A 232 5.01 -12.20 24.97
CA GLY A 232 4.83 -11.31 26.12
C GLY A 232 6.12 -10.59 26.53
N PHE A 233 6.74 -9.86 25.59
CA PHE A 233 7.91 -9.02 25.86
C PHE A 233 7.87 -7.70 25.09
N GLN A 234 8.89 -6.86 25.30
CA GLN A 234 9.05 -5.61 24.57
C GLN A 234 10.37 -5.62 23.81
N VAL A 235 10.30 -5.43 22.50
CA VAL A 235 11.44 -5.21 21.63
C VAL A 235 12.09 -3.87 21.98
N ARG A 236 13.41 -3.90 22.19
CA ARG A 236 14.20 -2.72 22.59
C ARG A 236 15.40 -2.48 21.69
N CYS A 237 15.71 -3.40 20.78
CA CYS A 237 16.77 -3.21 19.80
C CYS A 237 16.54 -1.92 19.00
N THR A 238 17.59 -1.11 18.87
CA THR A 238 17.49 0.21 18.22
C THR A 238 17.61 0.14 16.71
N GLY A 239 18.32 -0.86 16.18
CA GLY A 239 18.52 -1.06 14.75
C GLY A 239 17.39 -1.85 14.09
N ILE A 240 16.19 -1.28 13.96
CA ILE A 240 15.08 -1.92 13.23
C ILE A 240 15.16 -1.55 11.74
N HIS A 241 15.51 -2.51 10.90
CA HIS A 241 15.79 -2.30 9.49
C HIS A 241 14.77 -2.99 8.57
N ASP A 242 13.72 -2.26 8.22
CA ASP A 242 12.73 -2.72 7.25
C ASP A 242 13.22 -2.49 5.81
N VAL A 243 13.35 -3.57 5.02
CA VAL A 243 13.85 -3.45 3.65
C VAL A 243 12.90 -2.67 2.74
N ALA A 244 11.59 -2.75 2.93
CA ALA A 244 10.64 -1.97 2.13
C ALA A 244 10.79 -0.47 2.41
N ILE A 245 11.04 -0.07 3.66
CA ILE A 245 11.34 1.32 4.03
C ILE A 245 12.67 1.76 3.41
N ILE A 246 13.74 0.96 3.54
CA ILE A 246 15.06 1.29 2.97
C ILE A 246 14.95 1.52 1.47
N TRP A 247 14.29 0.64 0.73
CA TRP A 247 14.17 0.73 -0.72
C TRP A 247 13.18 1.80 -1.17
N ASN A 248 12.17 2.13 -0.36
CA ASN A 248 11.36 3.32 -0.56
C ASN A 248 12.22 4.59 -0.48
N GLN A 249 13.10 4.71 0.51
CA GLN A 249 14.00 5.86 0.62
C GLN A 249 15.07 5.89 -0.48
N ALA A 250 15.60 4.73 -0.88
CA ALA A 250 16.65 4.64 -1.88
C ALA A 250 16.15 4.87 -3.32
N ARG A 251 14.95 4.36 -3.66
CA ARG A 251 14.45 4.29 -5.05
C ARG A 251 13.00 4.78 -5.23
N GLN A 252 12.32 5.22 -4.17
CA GLN A 252 10.92 5.66 -4.19
C GLN A 252 9.93 4.59 -4.65
N TYR A 253 10.29 3.31 -4.43
CA TYR A 253 9.35 2.22 -4.63
C TYR A 253 8.19 2.33 -3.63
N LYS A 254 6.96 2.24 -4.14
CA LYS A 254 5.75 2.39 -3.34
C LYS A 254 5.30 1.02 -2.86
N GLN A 255 5.37 0.81 -1.54
CA GLN A 255 5.01 -0.47 -0.90
C GLN A 255 5.60 -1.70 -1.63
N PRO A 256 6.92 -1.74 -1.86
CA PRO A 256 7.48 -2.84 -2.60
C PRO A 256 7.37 -4.13 -1.77
N SER A 257 6.90 -5.21 -2.40
CA SER A 257 7.02 -6.54 -1.79
C SER A 257 8.48 -6.99 -1.81
N LEU A 258 8.89 -7.86 -0.87
CA LEU A 258 10.22 -8.48 -0.88
C LEU A 258 10.51 -9.07 -2.27
N LYS A 259 9.59 -9.91 -2.72
CA LYS A 259 9.48 -10.50 -4.05
C LYS A 259 9.75 -9.53 -5.21
N GLU A 260 9.17 -8.34 -5.19
CA GLU A 260 9.43 -7.28 -6.18
C GLU A 260 10.86 -6.71 -6.06
N LEU A 261 11.31 -6.43 -4.83
CA LEU A 261 12.65 -5.92 -4.57
C LEU A 261 13.71 -6.87 -5.07
N VAL A 262 13.61 -8.15 -4.71
CA VAL A 262 14.65 -9.11 -5.07
C VAL A 262 14.72 -9.30 -6.59
N SER A 263 13.58 -9.36 -7.27
CA SER A 263 13.50 -9.42 -8.74
C SER A 263 14.18 -8.24 -9.44
N ARG A 264 14.07 -7.04 -8.87
CA ARG A 264 14.63 -5.82 -9.45
C ARG A 264 16.08 -5.58 -9.07
N GLU A 265 16.46 -5.96 -7.86
CA GLU A 265 17.67 -5.46 -7.23
C GLU A 265 18.71 -6.54 -6.96
N LEU A 266 18.40 -7.83 -6.99
CA LEU A 266 19.42 -8.86 -6.83
C LEU A 266 19.65 -9.61 -8.16
N ASP A 267 20.90 -9.68 -8.59
CA ASP A 267 21.34 -10.48 -9.73
C ASP A 267 21.34 -11.96 -9.35
N GLY A 268 20.95 -12.85 -10.26
CA GLY A 268 20.95 -14.30 -9.98
C GLY A 268 19.91 -14.77 -8.97
N TYR A 269 18.98 -13.91 -8.60
CA TYR A 269 17.90 -14.25 -7.68
C TYR A 269 17.05 -15.44 -8.15
N ARG A 270 16.84 -16.38 -7.22
CA ARG A 270 15.85 -17.44 -7.32
C ARG A 270 14.65 -17.11 -6.46
N TYR A 271 13.52 -16.82 -7.10
CA TYR A 271 12.35 -16.38 -6.36
C TYR A 271 11.68 -17.47 -5.51
N LEU A 272 11.50 -17.06 -4.24
CA LEU A 272 10.60 -17.50 -3.19
C LEU A 272 9.45 -18.39 -3.65
N ILE A 273 9.52 -19.67 -3.27
CA ILE A 273 8.42 -20.62 -3.43
C ILE A 273 7.10 -19.92 -3.07
N HIS A 274 6.20 -19.79 -4.04
CA HIS A 274 4.84 -19.35 -3.71
C HIS A 274 4.07 -20.59 -3.33
N ALA A 275 3.86 -20.80 -2.04
CA ALA A 275 3.04 -21.92 -1.60
C ALA A 275 1.99 -21.44 -0.61
N PRO A 276 0.82 -21.03 -1.13
CA PRO A 276 -0.35 -20.63 -0.35
C PRO A 276 -0.93 -21.72 0.56
N HIS A 277 -0.34 -22.92 0.58
CA HIS A 277 -0.86 -24.13 1.23
C HIS A 277 0.22 -24.93 1.99
N LEU A 278 1.28 -24.25 2.45
CA LEU A 278 2.53 -24.86 2.93
C LEU A 278 2.46 -25.67 4.24
N CYS A 279 1.33 -25.68 4.96
CA CYS A 279 1.21 -26.35 6.26
C CYS A 279 1.36 -27.90 6.23
N LYS A 280 1.82 -28.52 5.14
CA LYS A 280 2.00 -29.98 5.04
C LYS A 280 3.40 -30.46 4.67
N ASP A 281 4.26 -29.60 4.09
CA ASP A 281 5.63 -29.97 3.74
C ASP A 281 6.63 -29.08 4.48
N LEU A 282 7.18 -29.63 5.56
CA LEU A 282 8.13 -28.93 6.42
C LEU A 282 9.42 -28.54 5.69
N GLY A 283 9.89 -29.36 4.73
CA GLY A 283 11.10 -29.05 3.97
C GLY A 283 10.89 -27.87 3.02
N LEU A 284 9.70 -27.78 2.42
CA LEU A 284 9.33 -26.66 1.56
C LEU A 284 9.11 -25.38 2.39
N LEU A 285 8.52 -25.49 3.59
CA LEU A 285 8.33 -24.37 4.52
C LEU A 285 9.67 -23.82 4.99
N ALA A 286 10.57 -24.70 5.43
CA ALA A 286 11.91 -24.34 5.85
C ALA A 286 12.65 -23.59 4.76
N ARG A 287 12.60 -24.07 3.52
CA ARG A 287 13.21 -23.39 2.37
C ARG A 287 12.58 -22.02 2.10
N TYR A 288 11.26 -21.90 2.18
CA TYR A 288 10.57 -20.65 1.94
C TYR A 288 11.00 -19.55 2.93
N ASN A 289 10.84 -19.82 4.22
CA ASN A 289 11.13 -18.87 5.29
C ASN A 289 12.63 -18.55 5.38
N ALA A 290 13.49 -19.52 5.04
CA ALA A 290 14.93 -19.32 4.98
C ALA A 290 15.37 -18.47 3.76
N GLU A 291 14.68 -18.56 2.60
CA GLU A 291 14.89 -17.63 1.48
C GLU A 291 14.50 -16.19 1.88
N ASP A 292 13.41 -16.00 2.65
CA ASP A 292 12.93 -14.68 3.06
C ASP A 292 13.95 -13.93 3.94
N VAL A 293 14.58 -14.60 4.91
CA VAL A 293 15.65 -13.98 5.73
C VAL A 293 16.93 -13.73 4.95
N ILE A 294 17.31 -14.64 4.03
CA ILE A 294 18.52 -14.48 3.20
C ILE A 294 18.39 -13.25 2.31
N TYR A 295 17.29 -13.17 1.56
CA TYR A 295 17.11 -12.09 0.61
C TYR A 295 16.85 -10.75 1.30
N SER A 296 16.17 -10.76 2.45
CA SER A 296 16.04 -9.57 3.28
C SER A 296 17.41 -9.05 3.73
N LEU A 297 18.31 -9.92 4.20
CA LEU A 297 19.66 -9.51 4.62
C LEU A 297 20.49 -8.96 3.45
N GLN A 298 20.45 -9.62 2.29
CA GLN A 298 21.14 -9.16 1.09
C GLN A 298 20.62 -7.80 0.61
N LEU A 299 19.30 -7.62 0.59
CA LEU A 299 18.65 -6.35 0.23
C LEU A 299 18.93 -5.25 1.24
N PHE A 300 18.98 -5.56 2.53
CA PHE A 300 19.39 -4.62 3.58
C PHE A 300 20.80 -4.10 3.28
N HIS A 301 21.77 -5.00 3.12
CA HIS A 301 23.16 -4.62 2.87
C HIS A 301 23.30 -3.82 1.58
N LYS A 302 22.60 -4.20 0.49
CA LYS A 302 22.62 -3.44 -0.76
C LYS A 302 21.96 -2.08 -0.61
N GLY A 303 20.76 -2.04 -0.04
CA GLY A 303 19.92 -0.84 0.06
C GLY A 303 20.52 0.23 0.97
N ILE A 304 21.03 -0.14 2.14
CA ILE A 304 21.60 0.84 3.09
C ILE A 304 22.81 1.58 2.50
N ARG A 305 23.61 0.92 1.66
CA ARG A 305 24.77 1.51 0.97
C ARG A 305 24.37 2.54 -0.10
N LEU A 306 23.13 2.53 -0.56
CA LEU A 306 22.61 3.51 -1.52
C LEU A 306 22.14 4.80 -0.83
N LEU A 307 21.86 4.75 0.48
CA LEU A 307 21.37 5.88 1.23
C LEU A 307 22.52 6.82 1.64
N LYS A 308 22.26 8.13 1.61
CA LYS A 308 23.16 9.14 2.21
C LYS A 308 23.19 8.99 3.74
N PRO A 309 24.26 9.43 4.43
CA PRO A 309 24.37 9.31 5.89
C PRO A 309 23.16 9.87 6.67
N LYS A 310 22.64 11.04 6.28
CA LYS A 310 21.44 11.63 6.91
C LYS A 310 20.19 10.77 6.72
N THR A 311 20.03 10.14 5.55
CA THR A 311 18.89 9.27 5.26
C THR A 311 19.01 7.93 5.97
N GLN A 312 20.24 7.41 6.14
CA GLN A 312 20.48 6.25 7.00
C GLN A 312 20.06 6.56 8.44
N ASP A 313 20.47 7.71 8.97
CA ASP A 313 20.08 8.14 10.33
C ASP A 313 18.56 8.26 10.48
N LEU A 314 17.87 8.84 9.49
CA LEU A 314 16.40 8.90 9.46
C LEU A 314 15.76 7.50 9.48
N VAL A 315 16.26 6.58 8.66
CA VAL A 315 15.73 5.20 8.60
C VAL A 315 15.88 4.51 9.95
N VAL A 316 17.07 4.61 10.57
CA VAL A 316 17.37 3.89 11.81
C VAL A 316 16.72 4.53 13.03
N ARG A 317 16.80 5.85 13.18
CA ARG A 317 16.33 6.53 14.40
C ARG A 317 14.86 6.87 14.40
N VAL A 318 14.24 7.00 13.22
CA VAL A 318 12.86 7.46 13.09
C VAL A 318 12.00 6.38 12.45
N LEU A 319 12.28 6.00 11.20
CA LEU A 319 11.34 5.17 10.43
C LEU A 319 11.23 3.73 10.95
N GLY A 320 12.34 3.10 11.34
CA GLY A 320 12.35 1.76 11.92
C GLY A 320 11.53 1.65 13.21
N PRO A 321 11.85 2.45 14.26
CA PRO A 321 11.05 2.49 15.49
C PRO A 321 9.59 2.88 15.23
N THR A 322 9.35 3.84 14.34
CA THR A 322 7.97 4.23 13.97
C THR A 322 7.21 3.06 13.33
N ASN A 323 7.86 2.23 12.50
CA ASN A 323 7.22 1.06 11.90
C ASN A 323 6.71 0.08 12.96
N LEU A 324 7.53 -0.22 13.96
CA LEU A 324 7.13 -1.07 15.08
C LEU A 324 5.99 -0.43 15.89
N CYS A 325 6.11 0.86 16.26
CA CYS A 325 5.04 1.54 16.98
C CYS A 325 3.72 1.57 16.21
N LEU A 326 3.75 1.76 14.89
CA LEU A 326 2.55 1.72 14.05
C LEU A 326 1.93 0.32 14.01
N ARG A 327 2.74 -0.74 14.06
CA ARG A 327 2.26 -2.12 14.18
C ARG A 327 1.59 -2.37 15.52
N GLN A 328 2.20 -1.93 16.62
CA GLN A 328 1.59 -1.96 17.95
C GLN A 328 0.27 -1.17 18.00
N ILE A 329 0.16 -0.03 17.31
CA ILE A 329 -1.09 0.74 17.19
C ILE A 329 -2.14 -0.05 16.40
N THR A 330 -1.75 -0.75 15.33
CA THR A 330 -2.64 -1.67 14.60
C THR A 330 -3.16 -2.78 15.52
N THR A 331 -2.28 -3.45 16.25
CA THR A 331 -2.60 -4.56 17.16
C THR A 331 -3.47 -4.11 18.31
N HIS A 332 -3.20 -2.94 18.88
CA HIS A 332 -4.06 -2.35 19.89
C HIS A 332 -5.45 -2.00 19.33
N GLY A 333 -5.54 -1.45 18.13
CA GLY A 333 -6.81 -1.03 17.52
C GLY A 333 -7.49 0.15 18.24
N ILE A 334 -8.69 0.53 17.79
CA ILE A 334 -9.52 1.59 18.39
C ILE A 334 -10.91 1.08 18.75
N TYR A 335 -11.38 1.36 19.96
CA TYR A 335 -12.67 0.86 20.44
C TYR A 335 -13.85 1.48 19.69
N LEU A 336 -14.78 0.63 19.24
CA LEU A 336 -15.97 1.03 18.51
C LEU A 336 -17.21 0.86 19.39
N ARG A 337 -17.97 1.95 19.60
CA ARG A 337 -19.21 1.95 20.39
C ARG A 337 -20.34 1.27 19.61
N GLN A 338 -20.47 -0.04 19.76
CA GLN A 338 -21.38 -0.87 18.97
C GLN A 338 -22.86 -0.47 19.08
N ASP A 339 -23.34 -0.12 20.28
CA ASP A 339 -24.75 0.26 20.47
C ASP A 339 -25.06 1.59 19.79
N TYR A 340 -24.18 2.58 19.94
CA TYR A 340 -24.31 3.87 19.25
C TYR A 340 -24.22 3.70 17.73
N ARG A 341 -23.33 2.83 17.25
CA ARG A 341 -23.22 2.48 15.83
C ARG A 341 -24.51 1.87 15.30
N ARG A 342 -25.13 0.94 16.02
CA ARG A 342 -26.40 0.30 15.61
C ARG A 342 -27.51 1.32 15.48
N GLN A 343 -27.65 2.21 16.46
CA GLN A 343 -28.59 3.32 16.40
C GLN A 343 -28.35 4.21 15.17
N LYS A 344 -27.09 4.54 14.88
CA LYS A 344 -26.75 5.36 13.71
C LYS A 344 -27.00 4.66 12.39
N ILE A 345 -26.84 3.33 12.31
CA ILE A 345 -27.23 2.57 11.13
C ILE A 345 -28.73 2.71 10.86
N GLU A 346 -29.58 2.55 11.87
CA GLU A 346 -31.04 2.70 11.74
C GLU A 346 -31.42 4.12 11.30
N GLU A 347 -30.86 5.14 11.96
CA GLU A 347 -31.11 6.55 11.63
C GLU A 347 -30.70 6.88 10.18
N TYR A 348 -29.54 6.41 9.74
CA TYR A 348 -29.08 6.65 8.38
C TYR A 348 -29.85 5.85 7.33
N GLN A 349 -30.36 4.67 7.68
CA GLN A 349 -31.28 3.93 6.80
C GLN A 349 -32.59 4.68 6.59
N ASP A 350 -33.09 5.36 7.62
CA ASP A 350 -34.29 6.20 7.48
C ASP A 350 -34.01 7.48 6.68
N ARG A 351 -32.90 8.19 6.97
CA ARG A 351 -32.44 9.33 6.14
C ARG A 351 -32.28 8.95 4.67
N ARG A 352 -31.82 7.73 4.39
CA ARG A 352 -31.74 7.20 3.03
C ARG A 352 -33.12 7.10 2.39
N LYS A 353 -34.12 6.56 3.09
CA LYS A 353 -35.51 6.50 2.59
C LYS A 353 -36.07 7.89 2.32
N ASP A 354 -35.80 8.85 3.20
CA ASP A 354 -36.25 10.24 3.04
C ASP A 354 -35.62 10.88 1.80
N SER A 355 -34.31 10.72 1.60
CA SER A 355 -33.61 11.25 0.43
C SER A 355 -34.10 10.65 -0.90
N ILE A 356 -34.45 9.35 -0.90
CA ILE A 356 -35.08 8.69 -2.06
C ILE A 356 -36.50 9.22 -2.29
N THR A 357 -37.24 9.50 -1.22
CA THR A 357 -38.60 10.05 -1.31
C THR A 357 -38.58 11.46 -1.89
N ALA A 358 -37.68 12.33 -1.40
CA ALA A 358 -37.47 13.67 -1.95
C ALA A 358 -37.08 13.63 -3.43
N TRP A 359 -36.19 12.71 -3.83
CA TRP A 359 -35.87 12.53 -5.24
C TRP A 359 -37.10 12.11 -6.08
N ARG A 360 -37.95 11.21 -5.57
CA ARG A 360 -39.16 10.76 -6.27
C ARG A 360 -40.17 11.87 -6.49
N GLU A 361 -40.23 12.87 -5.61
CA GLU A 361 -41.07 14.06 -5.79
C GLU A 361 -40.58 14.91 -6.97
N GLU A 362 -39.27 14.95 -7.21
CA GLU A 362 -38.65 15.65 -8.35
C GLU A 362 -38.71 14.86 -9.67
N ASP A 363 -38.57 13.54 -9.59
CA ASP A 363 -38.68 12.64 -10.74
C ASP A 363 -39.10 11.22 -10.31
N PRO A 364 -40.38 10.84 -10.50
CA PRO A 364 -40.89 9.53 -10.09
C PRO A 364 -40.47 8.40 -11.03
N GLU A 365 -40.03 8.69 -12.25
CA GLU A 365 -39.73 7.68 -13.29
C GLU A 365 -38.31 7.15 -13.21
N PHE A 366 -37.39 7.90 -12.61
CA PHE A 366 -35.99 7.52 -12.49
C PHE A 366 -35.51 7.67 -11.05
N ILE A 367 -34.93 6.62 -10.47
CA ILE A 367 -34.22 6.70 -9.18
C ILE A 367 -32.74 6.37 -9.44
N PRO A 368 -31.82 7.31 -9.18
CA PRO A 368 -30.41 7.09 -9.43
C PRO A 368 -29.87 6.02 -8.48
N SER A 369 -29.24 4.99 -9.05
CA SER A 369 -28.40 4.08 -8.27
C SER A 369 -27.15 4.83 -7.81
N THR A 370 -26.86 4.76 -6.52
CA THR A 370 -25.64 5.32 -5.90
C THR A 370 -24.43 4.39 -6.03
N HIS A 371 -24.65 3.11 -6.39
CA HIS A 371 -23.64 2.06 -6.39
C HIS A 371 -23.27 1.53 -7.78
N GLU A 372 -24.09 1.75 -8.81
CA GLU A 372 -23.79 1.29 -10.17
C GLU A 372 -23.11 2.36 -11.04
N SER A 373 -22.18 1.89 -11.86
CA SER A 373 -21.34 2.71 -12.74
C SER A 373 -22.16 3.46 -13.79
N GLY A 374 -22.27 4.79 -13.62
CA GLY A 374 -22.33 5.83 -14.65
C GLY A 374 -23.45 5.79 -15.69
N LYS A 375 -23.61 4.70 -16.46
CA LYS A 375 -24.33 4.72 -17.74
C LYS A 375 -25.79 5.15 -17.65
N GLY A 376 -26.54 4.68 -16.66
CA GLY A 376 -27.94 5.06 -16.47
C GLY A 376 -28.10 6.51 -16.00
N LEU A 377 -27.25 6.93 -15.04
CA LEU A 377 -27.25 8.29 -14.52
C LEU A 377 -26.77 9.30 -15.57
N ASP A 378 -25.74 8.97 -16.33
CA ASP A 378 -25.21 9.79 -17.42
C ASP A 378 -26.27 9.98 -18.50
N GLN A 379 -26.95 8.91 -18.92
CA GLN A 379 -28.04 9.01 -19.87
C GLN A 379 -29.15 9.95 -19.37
N TYR A 380 -29.54 9.80 -18.11
CA TYR A 380 -30.53 10.66 -17.49
C TYR A 380 -30.09 12.14 -17.43
N LEU A 381 -28.89 12.42 -16.92
CA LEU A 381 -28.41 13.79 -16.74
C LEU A 381 -28.15 14.52 -18.06
N PHE A 382 -27.50 13.86 -19.01
CA PHE A 382 -27.08 14.51 -20.26
C PHE A 382 -28.15 14.48 -21.35
N HIS A 383 -28.91 13.39 -21.48
CA HIS A 383 -29.86 13.23 -22.59
C HIS A 383 -31.29 13.60 -22.19
N ILE A 384 -31.73 13.21 -20.99
CA ILE A 384 -33.10 13.47 -20.52
C ILE A 384 -33.19 14.88 -19.91
N ARG A 385 -32.27 15.22 -19.00
CA ARG A 385 -32.23 16.52 -18.32
C ARG A 385 -31.44 17.61 -19.07
N GLY A 386 -30.72 17.24 -20.14
CA GLY A 386 -30.06 18.20 -21.04
C GLY A 386 -28.91 18.98 -20.40
N LEU A 387 -28.30 18.48 -19.31
CA LEU A 387 -27.19 19.16 -18.65
C LEU A 387 -25.93 19.13 -19.54
N PRO A 388 -25.10 20.18 -19.54
CA PRO A 388 -23.88 20.19 -20.35
C PRO A 388 -22.75 19.41 -19.69
N VAL A 389 -21.90 18.81 -20.52
CA VAL A 389 -20.65 18.20 -20.07
C VAL A 389 -19.66 19.29 -19.69
N LEU A 390 -19.38 19.43 -18.39
CA LEU A 390 -18.43 20.43 -17.87
C LEU A 390 -16.99 19.91 -17.86
N GLU A 391 -16.82 18.61 -17.56
CA GLU A 391 -15.51 17.97 -17.39
C GLU A 391 -15.53 16.55 -17.96
N ARG A 392 -14.35 16.03 -18.31
CA ARG A 392 -14.17 14.67 -18.84
C ARG A 392 -13.04 13.96 -18.12
N THR A 393 -13.21 12.66 -17.92
CA THR A 393 -12.16 11.78 -17.40
C THR A 393 -10.98 11.71 -18.37
N PRO A 394 -9.79 11.22 -17.95
CA PRO A 394 -8.66 10.99 -18.86
C PRO A 394 -8.98 10.05 -20.04
N LYS A 395 -10.03 9.24 -19.94
CA LYS A 395 -10.52 8.36 -21.00
C LYS A 395 -11.52 9.05 -21.95
N GLY A 396 -11.86 10.31 -21.71
CA GLY A 396 -12.77 11.12 -22.52
C GLY A 396 -14.25 10.98 -22.15
N GLU A 397 -14.60 10.20 -21.12
CA GLU A 397 -15.98 10.04 -20.66
C GLU A 397 -16.45 11.27 -19.87
N PRO A 398 -17.73 11.69 -19.94
CA PRO A 398 -18.25 12.75 -19.10
C PRO A 398 -18.04 12.47 -17.61
N GLN A 399 -17.63 13.47 -16.85
CA GLN A 399 -17.39 13.33 -15.41
C GLN A 399 -18.62 13.82 -14.61
N VAL A 400 -19.05 13.03 -13.62
CA VAL A 400 -20.23 13.30 -12.78
C VAL A 400 -19.90 13.13 -11.29
N ASP A 401 -18.87 13.87 -10.85
CA ASP A 401 -18.48 13.90 -9.45
C ASP A 401 -19.22 14.99 -8.66
N GLN A 402 -18.93 15.09 -7.36
CA GLN A 402 -19.54 16.08 -6.48
C GLN A 402 -19.27 17.53 -6.94
N MET A 403 -18.12 17.81 -7.54
CA MET A 403 -17.74 19.15 -7.99
C MET A 403 -18.53 19.56 -9.23
N VAL A 404 -18.66 18.66 -10.21
CA VAL A 404 -19.50 18.89 -11.41
C VAL A 404 -20.96 19.10 -11.01
N ILE A 405 -21.49 18.29 -10.08
CA ILE A 405 -22.88 18.43 -9.62
C ILE A 405 -23.10 19.79 -8.92
N LYS A 406 -22.20 20.21 -8.02
CA LYS A 406 -22.27 21.54 -7.38
C LYS A 406 -22.26 22.68 -8.40
N ARG A 407 -21.50 22.54 -9.50
CA ARG A 407 -21.49 23.52 -10.59
C ARG A 407 -22.79 23.52 -11.37
N TRP A 408 -23.41 22.38 -11.64
CA TRP A 408 -24.76 22.35 -12.25
C TRP A 408 -25.84 22.99 -11.38
N ILE A 409 -25.79 22.76 -10.07
CA ILE A 409 -26.71 23.42 -9.13
C ILE A 409 -26.55 24.94 -9.22
N ARG A 410 -25.30 25.44 -9.19
CA ARG A 410 -24.99 26.87 -9.20
C ARG A 410 -25.26 27.56 -10.54
N ASP A 411 -24.76 27.00 -11.62
CA ASP A 411 -24.68 27.68 -12.94
C ASP A 411 -25.89 27.36 -13.84
N TYR A 412 -26.59 26.26 -13.57
CA TYR A 412 -27.67 25.75 -14.42
C TYR A 412 -29.00 25.56 -13.66
N GLY A 413 -29.07 25.96 -12.40
CA GLY A 413 -30.31 25.90 -11.60
C GLY A 413 -30.80 24.48 -11.31
N ALA A 414 -29.92 23.47 -11.39
CA ALA A 414 -30.28 22.07 -11.21
C ALA A 414 -30.42 21.67 -9.72
N SER A 415 -31.24 22.39 -8.96
CA SER A 415 -31.38 22.24 -7.50
C SER A 415 -31.82 20.83 -7.06
N TYR A 416 -32.60 20.12 -7.88
CA TYR A 416 -33.00 18.73 -7.64
C TYR A 416 -31.80 17.78 -7.45
N LEU A 417 -30.63 18.12 -8.00
CA LEU A 417 -29.39 17.35 -7.80
C LEU A 417 -28.83 17.44 -6.38
N GLN A 418 -29.33 18.35 -5.54
CA GLN A 418 -28.99 18.36 -4.11
C GLN A 418 -29.42 17.04 -3.46
N HIS A 419 -30.61 16.51 -3.80
CA HIS A 419 -31.06 15.21 -3.29
C HIS A 419 -30.14 14.07 -3.73
N LEU A 420 -29.55 14.14 -4.94
CA LEU A 420 -28.54 13.17 -5.38
C LEU A 420 -27.24 13.26 -4.56
N LEU A 421 -26.80 14.47 -4.21
CA LEU A 421 -25.66 14.66 -3.32
C LEU A 421 -25.95 14.09 -1.92
N ASP A 422 -27.12 14.39 -1.37
CA ASP A 422 -27.54 13.91 -0.05
C ASP A 422 -27.63 12.38 -0.01
N MET A 423 -28.23 11.75 -1.03
CA MET A 423 -28.27 10.29 -1.18
C MET A 423 -26.87 9.68 -1.23
N ARG A 424 -25.96 10.24 -2.03
CA ARG A 424 -24.58 9.76 -2.14
C ARG A 424 -23.81 9.90 -0.83
N GLU A 425 -24.05 10.98 -0.09
CA GLU A 425 -23.45 11.19 1.23
C GLU A 425 -23.94 10.16 2.25
N VAL A 426 -25.26 9.96 2.34
CA VAL A 426 -25.87 8.95 3.22
C VAL A 426 -25.36 7.54 2.90
N ASP A 427 -25.32 7.17 1.62
CA ASP A 427 -24.86 5.84 1.20
C ASP A 427 -23.36 5.64 1.44
N LYS A 428 -22.55 6.69 1.27
CA LYS A 428 -21.14 6.65 1.65
C LYS A 428 -20.99 6.44 3.15
N ILE A 429 -21.78 7.14 3.96
CA ILE A 429 -21.71 7.02 5.42
C ILE A 429 -22.13 5.63 5.88
N LEU A 430 -23.26 5.12 5.39
CA LEU A 430 -23.73 3.77 5.66
C LEU A 430 -22.69 2.72 5.28
N SER A 431 -22.24 2.73 4.02
CA SER A 431 -21.39 1.66 3.48
C SER A 431 -19.93 1.73 3.96
N THR A 432 -19.37 2.93 4.09
CA THR A 432 -17.93 3.10 4.38
C THR A 432 -17.66 3.22 5.88
N TYR A 433 -18.46 4.02 6.59
CA TYR A 433 -18.13 4.43 7.96
C TYR A 433 -19.03 3.79 9.02
N LEU A 434 -20.20 3.26 8.64
CA LEU A 434 -21.03 2.48 9.55
C LEU A 434 -20.79 1.00 9.34
N THR A 435 -21.15 0.40 8.20
CA THR A 435 -21.02 -1.05 7.95
C THR A 435 -19.62 -1.47 7.48
N GLY A 436 -18.85 -0.56 6.89
CA GLY A 436 -17.53 -0.87 6.33
C GLY A 436 -16.50 -1.40 7.33
N TYR A 437 -16.67 -1.14 8.62
CA TYR A 437 -15.76 -1.59 9.68
C TYR A 437 -15.93 -3.06 10.08
N ASP A 438 -17.01 -3.74 9.67
CA ASP A 438 -17.30 -5.11 10.11
C ASP A 438 -16.17 -6.11 9.77
N LYS A 439 -15.46 -5.88 8.67
CA LYS A 439 -14.34 -6.73 8.22
C LYS A 439 -13.05 -6.52 9.01
N HIS A 440 -13.00 -5.50 9.86
CA HIS A 440 -11.81 -5.05 10.57
C HIS A 440 -12.04 -4.98 12.09
N LEU A 441 -13.21 -5.43 12.53
CA LEU A 441 -13.60 -5.45 13.93
C LEU A 441 -13.11 -6.76 14.57
N GLY A 442 -12.23 -6.63 15.56
CA GLY A 442 -11.77 -7.75 16.37
C GLY A 442 -12.80 -8.21 17.41
N PRO A 443 -12.60 -9.42 17.99
CA PRO A 443 -13.46 -9.94 19.06
C PRO A 443 -13.38 -9.09 20.34
N ASP A 444 -12.36 -8.26 20.49
CA ASP A 444 -12.15 -7.27 21.54
C ASP A 444 -13.01 -5.99 21.36
N GLY A 445 -13.81 -5.92 20.29
CA GLY A 445 -14.66 -4.79 19.97
C GLY A 445 -13.90 -3.58 19.40
N ARG A 446 -12.66 -3.79 18.95
CA ARG A 446 -11.79 -2.74 18.39
C ARG A 446 -11.64 -2.89 16.89
N VAL A 447 -11.41 -1.77 16.21
CA VAL A 447 -11.12 -1.73 14.78
C VAL A 447 -9.61 -1.63 14.59
N HIS A 448 -9.04 -2.55 13.81
CA HIS A 448 -7.60 -2.67 13.61
C HIS A 448 -7.23 -2.18 12.21
N SER A 449 -6.73 -0.94 12.13
CA SER A 449 -6.31 -0.33 10.86
C SER A 449 -4.84 -0.56 10.57
N LYS A 450 -4.50 -0.78 9.29
CA LYS A 450 -3.11 -0.97 8.84
C LYS A 450 -2.49 0.37 8.47
N TYR A 451 -1.40 0.71 9.15
CA TYR A 451 -0.63 1.93 8.88
C TYR A 451 0.58 1.64 7.99
N ILE A 452 0.85 2.54 7.05
CA ILE A 452 1.85 2.33 5.99
C ILE A 452 2.74 3.56 5.84
N LEU A 453 4.05 3.37 5.97
CA LEU A 453 5.06 4.43 5.82
C LEU A 453 5.54 4.64 4.38
N THR A 454 5.39 3.64 3.52
CA THR A 454 6.00 3.61 2.16
C THR A 454 5.01 3.94 1.03
N ARG A 455 3.84 4.50 1.35
CA ARG A 455 2.77 4.79 0.37
C ARG A 455 2.81 6.23 -0.15
N VAL A 456 2.93 7.20 0.75
CA VAL A 456 2.78 8.62 0.43
C VAL A 456 4.17 9.22 0.14
N PRO A 457 4.40 9.87 -1.01
CA PRO A 457 5.70 10.44 -1.35
C PRO A 457 6.23 11.48 -0.34
N THR A 458 5.34 12.14 0.39
CA THR A 458 5.70 13.14 1.41
C THR A 458 6.21 12.55 2.72
N GLY A 459 6.20 11.22 2.86
CA GLY A 459 6.60 10.51 4.08
C GLY A 459 5.53 10.49 5.19
N ARG A 460 4.34 11.07 4.96
CA ARG A 460 3.21 10.92 5.89
C ARG A 460 2.77 9.46 5.97
N THR A 461 2.38 9.03 7.16
CA THR A 461 1.70 7.74 7.35
C THR A 461 0.42 7.72 6.54
N ALA A 462 0.14 6.59 5.89
CA ALA A 462 -1.17 6.26 5.34
C ALA A 462 -1.87 5.23 6.22
N SER A 463 -3.19 5.15 6.15
CA SER A 463 -4.01 4.14 6.79
C SER A 463 -4.92 3.45 5.76
N GLN A 464 -5.09 2.14 5.88
CA GLN A 464 -6.00 1.35 5.05
C GLN A 464 -6.59 0.18 5.84
N ASP A 465 -7.65 -0.41 5.29
CA ASP A 465 -8.28 -1.62 5.80
C ASP A 465 -8.60 -1.57 7.32
N PRO A 466 -9.36 -0.56 7.81
CA PRO A 466 -9.98 0.55 7.09
C PRO A 466 -9.15 1.84 7.16
N ASN A 467 -9.46 2.84 6.32
CA ASN A 467 -8.76 4.13 6.37
C ASN A 467 -9.30 5.02 7.50
N LEU A 468 -8.59 5.05 8.63
CA LEU A 468 -8.92 5.84 9.82
C LEU A 468 -8.37 7.28 9.77
N GLN A 469 -7.56 7.63 8.78
CA GLN A 469 -7.07 9.02 8.62
C GLN A 469 -8.10 9.91 7.91
N ASN A 470 -8.97 9.34 7.09
CA ASN A 470 -9.97 10.05 6.30
C ASN A 470 -11.40 9.89 6.85
N ILE A 471 -11.54 9.93 8.18
CA ILE A 471 -12.85 9.95 8.84
C ILE A 471 -13.49 11.35 8.66
N PRO A 472 -14.76 11.45 8.21
CA PRO A 472 -15.46 12.72 8.06
C PRO A 472 -15.45 13.52 9.36
N ARG A 473 -15.47 14.85 9.23
CA ARG A 473 -15.60 15.76 10.38
C ARG A 473 -17.05 15.85 10.89
N LEU A 474 -17.76 14.73 10.89
CA LEU A 474 -19.12 14.60 11.38
C LEU A 474 -19.08 14.04 12.81
N PRO A 475 -19.61 14.76 13.82
CA PRO A 475 -19.60 14.30 15.20
C PRO A 475 -20.14 12.88 15.35
N GLU A 476 -21.27 12.59 14.71
CA GLU A 476 -21.91 11.27 14.76
C GLU A 476 -21.08 10.11 14.20
N ILE A 477 -20.10 10.38 13.33
CA ILE A 477 -19.17 9.35 12.82
C ILE A 477 -17.93 9.25 13.69
N ARG A 478 -17.45 10.38 14.23
CA ARG A 478 -16.31 10.39 15.16
C ARG A 478 -16.67 9.80 16.52
N ASP A 479 -17.90 10.01 16.97
CA ASP A 479 -18.44 9.51 18.23
C ASP A 479 -18.67 8.00 18.23
N LEU A 480 -18.58 7.34 17.06
CA LEU A 480 -18.46 5.88 16.95
C LEU A 480 -17.21 5.39 17.67
N PHE A 481 -16.12 6.16 17.60
CA PHE A 481 -14.85 5.82 18.22
C PHE A 481 -14.86 6.31 19.66
N GLY A 482 -14.69 5.37 20.59
CA GLY A 482 -14.77 5.64 22.01
C GLY A 482 -13.62 5.03 22.77
N VAL A 483 -13.85 4.87 24.06
CA VAL A 483 -12.95 4.18 24.97
C VAL A 483 -13.76 3.15 25.77
N PRO A 484 -13.14 2.04 26.20
CA PRO A 484 -13.79 1.10 27.08
C PRO A 484 -14.07 1.74 28.47
N PRO A 485 -14.98 1.15 29.28
CA PRO A 485 -15.25 1.62 30.63
C PRO A 485 -13.97 1.77 31.48
N GLY A 486 -13.88 2.85 32.26
CA GLY A 486 -12.71 3.14 33.09
C GLY A 486 -11.54 3.81 32.37
N SER A 487 -11.67 4.10 31.06
CA SER A 487 -10.66 4.81 30.27
C SER A 487 -11.12 6.21 29.84
N VAL A 488 -10.19 7.06 29.43
CA VAL A 488 -10.45 8.37 28.82
C VAL A 488 -9.70 8.49 27.49
N MET A 489 -10.25 9.24 26.55
CA MET A 489 -9.58 9.56 25.28
C MET A 489 -8.74 10.82 25.49
N LEU A 490 -7.46 10.78 25.09
CA LEU A 490 -6.59 11.94 25.08
C LEU A 490 -6.24 12.28 23.62
N GLU A 491 -6.46 13.53 23.23
CA GLU A 491 -6.09 14.05 21.92
C GLU A 491 -4.90 15.00 22.06
N ALA A 492 -3.86 14.78 21.27
CA ALA A 492 -2.71 15.66 21.16
C ALA A 492 -2.51 16.05 19.70
N ASP A 493 -2.83 17.29 19.35
CA ASP A 493 -2.71 17.83 18.00
C ASP A 493 -1.62 18.90 17.90
N ALA A 494 -0.75 18.77 16.90
CA ALA A 494 0.28 19.75 16.61
C ALA A 494 -0.33 20.92 15.82
N SER A 495 -0.87 21.90 16.55
CA SER A 495 -1.61 23.04 15.99
C SER A 495 -0.85 23.75 14.87
N GLN A 496 -1.33 23.58 13.64
CA GLN A 496 -0.81 24.25 12.43
C GLN A 496 0.68 23.97 12.17
N ILE A 497 1.15 22.75 12.46
CA ILE A 497 2.56 22.38 12.37
C ILE A 497 3.20 22.69 11.00
N GLU A 498 2.45 22.51 9.91
CA GLU A 498 2.94 22.79 8.54
C GLU A 498 3.29 24.26 8.32
N PHE A 499 2.39 25.16 8.73
CA PHE A 499 2.62 26.60 8.60
C PHE A 499 3.75 27.05 9.52
N ARG A 500 3.83 26.50 10.74
CA ARG A 500 4.94 26.76 11.67
C ARG A 500 6.29 26.34 11.09
N ILE A 501 6.38 25.15 10.49
CA ILE A 501 7.59 24.68 9.82
C ILE A 501 7.94 25.62 8.66
N MET A 502 6.97 25.99 7.84
CA MET A 502 7.18 26.89 6.69
C MET A 502 7.76 28.24 7.12
N VAL A 503 7.17 28.92 8.10
CA VAL A 503 7.67 30.24 8.55
C VAL A 503 9.08 30.14 9.16
N CYS A 504 9.37 29.04 9.86
CA CYS A 504 10.71 28.77 10.39
C CYS A 504 11.73 28.54 9.26
N LEU A 505 11.39 27.73 8.25
CA LEU A 505 12.26 27.45 7.10
C LEU A 505 12.48 28.68 6.21
N ALA A 506 11.45 29.52 6.06
CA ALA A 506 11.55 30.79 5.34
C ALA A 506 12.28 31.88 6.13
N HIS A 507 12.51 31.67 7.44
CA HIS A 507 12.98 32.70 8.37
C HIS A 507 12.12 33.97 8.31
N ASP A 508 10.79 33.79 8.28
CA ASP A 508 9.84 34.91 8.25
C ASP A 508 9.60 35.46 9.66
N GLU A 509 10.20 36.61 9.97
CA GLU A 509 10.13 37.24 11.30
C GLU A 509 8.69 37.54 11.71
N THR A 510 7.87 38.06 10.79
CA THR A 510 6.45 38.36 11.06
C THR A 510 5.68 37.12 11.52
N GLY A 511 5.84 35.99 10.82
CA GLY A 511 5.22 34.73 11.16
C GLY A 511 5.73 34.14 12.47
N ILE A 512 7.04 34.19 12.71
CA ILE A 512 7.68 33.71 13.94
C ILE A 512 7.18 34.53 15.15
N GLU A 513 7.22 35.86 15.07
CA GLU A 513 6.77 36.76 16.14
C GLU A 513 5.27 36.64 16.42
N ALA A 514 4.45 36.39 15.39
CA ALA A 514 3.03 36.14 15.57
C ALA A 514 2.82 34.90 16.47
N TYR A 515 3.49 33.79 16.17
CA TYR A 515 3.38 32.58 16.98
C TYR A 515 3.97 32.73 18.39
N LEU A 516 5.05 33.50 18.57
CA LEU A 516 5.62 33.78 19.90
C LEU A 516 4.67 34.61 20.78
N ARG A 517 3.82 35.44 20.17
CA ARG A 517 2.77 36.21 20.87
C ARG A 517 1.48 35.43 21.11
N GLY A 518 1.40 34.18 20.66
CA GLY A 518 0.19 33.36 20.75
C GLY A 518 -0.86 33.67 19.67
N ASP A 519 -0.55 34.52 18.70
CA ASP A 519 -1.35 34.65 17.48
C ASP A 519 -1.19 33.37 16.62
N ASP A 520 -2.12 33.19 15.68
CA ASP A 520 -2.03 32.13 14.69
C ASP A 520 -2.21 32.67 13.27
N ALA A 521 -1.77 31.90 12.27
CA ALA A 521 -1.77 32.33 10.88
C ALA A 521 -3.18 32.67 10.37
N HIS A 522 -4.22 31.99 10.83
CA HIS A 522 -5.59 32.27 10.41
C HIS A 522 -6.09 33.59 11.01
N THR A 523 -5.79 33.86 12.27
CA THR A 523 -6.10 35.13 12.92
C THR A 523 -5.39 36.28 12.20
N THR A 524 -4.08 36.15 11.91
CA THR A 524 -3.32 37.16 11.18
C THR A 524 -3.90 37.43 9.78
N THR A 525 -4.22 36.37 9.03
CA THR A 525 -4.85 36.52 7.69
C THR A 525 -6.25 37.13 7.78
N ALA A 526 -7.03 36.80 8.82
CA ALA A 526 -8.36 37.37 9.03
C ALA A 526 -8.32 38.88 9.24
N ARG A 527 -7.26 39.44 9.86
CA ARG A 527 -7.11 40.90 10.06
C ARG A 527 -7.17 41.70 8.75
N GLN A 528 -6.87 41.07 7.61
CA GLN A 528 -6.89 41.72 6.30
C GLN A 528 -8.31 42.05 5.79
N PHE A 529 -9.32 41.33 6.27
CA PHE A 529 -10.71 41.51 5.84
C PHE A 529 -11.72 41.60 6.99
N ALA A 530 -11.27 41.47 8.24
CA ALA A 530 -12.11 41.63 9.41
C ALA A 530 -12.61 43.08 9.54
N LYS A 531 -13.82 43.23 10.09
CA LYS A 531 -14.39 44.56 10.36
C LYS A 531 -13.56 45.34 11.39
N ASP A 532 -13.04 44.64 12.39
CA ASP A 532 -12.05 45.15 13.35
C ASP A 532 -10.77 44.32 13.23
N PRO A 533 -9.71 44.84 12.58
CA PRO A 533 -8.44 44.13 12.42
C PRO A 533 -7.75 43.76 13.74
N ASN A 534 -8.03 44.45 14.84
CA ASN A 534 -7.42 44.13 16.14
C ASN A 534 -8.13 42.97 16.84
N ASN A 535 -9.39 42.71 16.50
CA ASN A 535 -10.19 41.67 17.12
C ASN A 535 -11.06 40.91 16.09
N PRO A 536 -10.44 40.10 15.21
CA PRO A 536 -11.19 39.28 14.26
C PRO A 536 -12.12 38.30 14.98
N THR A 537 -13.36 38.23 14.53
CA THR A 537 -14.33 37.27 15.05
C THR A 537 -13.95 35.82 14.70
N LYS A 538 -14.50 34.84 15.43
CA LYS A 538 -14.30 33.41 15.12
C LYS A 538 -14.73 33.05 13.70
N GLU A 539 -15.80 33.69 13.20
CA GLU A 539 -16.30 33.48 11.84
C GLU A 539 -15.33 34.03 10.79
N GLU A 540 -14.82 35.26 10.98
CA GLU A 540 -13.80 35.84 10.11
C GLU A 540 -12.52 35.01 10.11
N ARG A 541 -12.07 34.53 11.29
CA ARG A 541 -10.95 33.58 11.39
C ARG A 541 -11.22 32.28 10.62
N SER A 542 -12.44 31.74 10.69
CA SER A 542 -12.80 30.53 9.94
C SER A 542 -12.72 30.75 8.43
N ARG A 543 -13.16 31.93 7.96
CA ARG A 543 -13.09 32.34 6.54
C ARG A 543 -11.66 32.58 6.04
N ALA A 544 -10.66 32.70 6.92
CA ALA A 544 -9.25 32.81 6.55
C ALA A 544 -8.58 31.45 6.27
N LYS A 545 -9.20 30.33 6.67
CA LYS A 545 -8.66 28.98 6.44
C LYS A 545 -8.42 28.63 4.96
N PRO A 546 -9.38 28.84 4.03
CA PRO A 546 -9.17 28.55 2.62
C PRO A 546 -7.96 29.29 2.04
N ILE A 547 -7.78 30.54 2.45
CA ILE A 547 -6.67 31.40 2.02
C ILE A 547 -5.35 30.77 2.46
N ASN A 548 -5.19 30.50 3.76
CA ASN A 548 -3.94 29.92 4.26
C ASN A 548 -3.66 28.54 3.64
N PHE A 549 -4.65 27.64 3.57
CA PHE A 549 -4.44 26.30 3.01
C PHE A 549 -4.04 26.33 1.52
N ALA A 550 -4.58 27.27 0.75
CA ALA A 550 -4.16 27.45 -0.64
C ALA A 550 -2.73 28.04 -0.73
N LEU A 551 -2.40 29.02 0.11
CA LEU A 551 -1.16 29.81 -0.02
C LEU A 551 0.07 29.22 0.69
N VAL A 552 -0.10 28.33 1.68
CA VAL A 552 1.02 27.56 2.29
C VAL A 552 1.84 26.83 1.23
N TYR A 553 1.17 26.35 0.19
CA TYR A 553 1.76 25.54 -0.86
C TYR A 553 1.95 26.31 -2.17
N ASP A 554 2.25 27.61 -2.08
CA ASP A 554 2.51 28.47 -3.24
C ASP A 554 1.34 28.58 -4.23
N GLY A 555 0.10 28.47 -3.72
CA GLY A 555 -1.11 28.64 -4.52
C GLY A 555 -1.33 30.08 -4.99
N ASN A 556 -2.19 30.24 -6.00
CA ASN A 556 -2.60 31.53 -6.56
C ASN A 556 -4.08 31.85 -6.27
N ALA A 557 -4.59 32.95 -6.82
CA ALA A 557 -5.99 33.36 -6.66
C ALA A 557 -7.00 32.27 -7.09
N TYR A 558 -6.71 31.54 -8.16
CA TYR A 558 -7.53 30.41 -8.60
C TYR A 558 -7.53 29.28 -7.55
N ASN A 559 -6.38 28.96 -6.95
CA ASN A 559 -6.32 27.96 -5.86
C ASN A 559 -7.12 28.42 -4.65
N VAL A 560 -7.03 29.69 -4.25
CA VAL A 560 -7.82 30.25 -3.14
C VAL A 560 -9.32 30.12 -3.43
N GLN A 561 -9.76 30.51 -4.63
CA GLN A 561 -11.14 30.39 -5.05
C GLN A 561 -11.61 28.93 -5.06
N SER A 562 -10.78 28.03 -5.58
CA SER A 562 -11.09 26.60 -5.65
C SER A 562 -11.24 25.98 -4.26
N VAL A 563 -10.30 26.23 -3.33
CA VAL A 563 -10.38 25.72 -1.95
C VAL A 563 -11.59 26.32 -1.23
N ALA A 564 -11.85 27.63 -1.39
CA ALA A 564 -12.98 28.31 -0.78
C ALA A 564 -14.32 27.69 -1.22
N PHE A 565 -14.49 27.45 -2.52
CA PHE A 565 -15.73 26.87 -3.06
C PHE A 565 -15.87 25.38 -2.73
N ASN A 566 -14.81 24.60 -2.96
CA ASN A 566 -14.87 23.14 -2.87
C ASN A 566 -15.02 22.66 -1.41
N ASP A 567 -14.21 23.23 -0.51
CA ASP A 567 -14.06 22.72 0.86
C ASP A 567 -14.90 23.51 1.87
N TYR A 568 -15.24 24.76 1.56
CA TYR A 568 -15.94 25.67 2.48
C TYR A 568 -17.26 26.23 1.94
N GLY A 569 -17.62 25.97 0.67
CA GLY A 569 -18.85 26.49 0.06
C GLY A 569 -18.90 28.01 -0.06
N LEU A 570 -17.75 28.68 -0.01
CA LEU A 570 -17.64 30.13 -0.10
C LEU A 570 -17.40 30.55 -1.55
N THR A 571 -18.09 31.59 -1.99
CA THR A 571 -17.93 32.18 -3.32
C THR A 571 -17.26 33.54 -3.19
N TRP A 572 -16.11 33.70 -3.83
CA TRP A 572 -15.36 34.96 -3.92
C TRP A 572 -15.04 35.28 -5.38
N SER A 573 -15.06 36.58 -5.72
CA SER A 573 -14.63 37.03 -7.06
C SER A 573 -13.13 36.86 -7.24
N ASP A 574 -12.68 36.83 -8.49
CA ASP A 574 -11.26 36.74 -8.82
C ASP A 574 -10.48 37.92 -8.22
N GLU A 575 -11.05 39.13 -8.23
CA GLU A 575 -10.39 40.29 -7.60
C GLU A 575 -10.27 40.15 -6.09
N GLN A 576 -11.28 39.56 -5.42
CA GLN A 576 -11.20 39.30 -3.98
C GLN A 576 -10.11 38.28 -3.67
N CYS A 577 -10.05 37.19 -4.42
CA CYS A 577 -9.01 36.16 -4.26
C CYS A 577 -7.61 36.73 -4.51
N GLN A 578 -7.43 37.57 -5.52
CA GLN A 578 -6.15 38.23 -5.78
C GLN A 578 -5.73 39.15 -4.62
N ARG A 579 -6.66 39.93 -4.07
CA ARG A 579 -6.37 40.77 -2.89
C ARG A 579 -5.94 39.95 -1.68
N PHE A 580 -6.52 38.76 -1.48
CA PHE A 580 -6.09 37.86 -0.39
C PHE A 580 -4.67 37.32 -0.61
N VAL A 581 -4.32 36.98 -1.85
CA VAL A 581 -2.96 36.56 -2.21
C VAL A 581 -1.98 37.70 -1.92
N ASP A 582 -2.26 38.90 -2.43
CA ASP A 582 -1.39 40.07 -2.28
C ASP A 582 -1.20 40.45 -0.81
N GLY A 583 -2.28 40.45 -0.02
CA GLY A 583 -2.24 40.73 1.41
C GLY A 583 -1.44 39.70 2.20
N PHE A 584 -1.63 38.41 1.89
CA PHE A 584 -0.87 37.32 2.50
C PHE A 584 0.63 37.43 2.23
N LEU A 585 1.04 37.65 0.97
CA LEU A 585 2.45 37.78 0.59
C LEU A 585 3.07 39.09 1.12
N THR A 586 2.29 40.15 1.28
CA THR A 586 2.73 41.40 1.92
C THR A 586 2.98 41.20 3.42
N THR A 587 2.18 40.35 4.06
CA THR A 587 2.32 40.02 5.49
C THR A 587 3.55 39.15 5.73
N TYR A 588 3.71 38.09 4.94
CA TYR A 588 4.79 37.10 5.07
C TYR A 588 5.83 37.29 3.97
N LYS A 589 6.63 38.35 4.10
CA LYS A 589 7.51 38.87 3.05
C LYS A 589 8.59 37.90 2.59
N ARG A 590 8.97 36.92 3.43
CA ARG A 590 10.04 35.94 3.11
C ARG A 590 9.52 34.72 2.36
N LEU A 591 8.20 34.49 2.34
CA LEU A 591 7.61 33.33 1.66
C LEU A 591 7.81 33.34 0.13
N PRO A 592 7.61 34.45 -0.60
CA PRO A 592 7.90 34.48 -2.04
C PRO A 592 9.32 34.04 -2.39
N GLU A 593 10.31 34.54 -1.65
CA GLU A 593 11.72 34.21 -1.84
C GLU A 593 11.99 32.73 -1.50
N PHE A 594 11.43 32.23 -0.40
CA PHE A 594 11.52 30.84 -0.01
C PHE A 594 10.90 29.89 -1.06
N HIS A 595 9.72 30.21 -1.59
CA HIS A 595 9.07 29.41 -2.63
C HIS A 595 9.90 29.39 -3.92
N GLN A 596 10.41 30.56 -4.35
CA GLN A 596 11.26 30.64 -5.54
C GLN A 596 12.56 29.84 -5.35
N ALA A 597 13.25 30.01 -4.22
CA ALA A 597 14.45 29.25 -3.91
C ALA A 597 14.20 27.74 -3.88
N SER A 598 13.02 27.33 -3.41
CA SER A 598 12.61 25.92 -3.37
C SER A 598 12.38 25.35 -4.77
N ARG A 599 11.71 26.09 -5.65
CA ARG A 599 11.54 25.73 -7.08
C ARG A 599 12.91 25.60 -7.77
N ASP A 600 13.81 26.55 -7.54
CA ASP A 600 15.15 26.54 -8.13
C ASP A 600 15.99 25.36 -7.63
N LYS A 601 15.85 24.98 -6.36
CA LYS A 601 16.49 23.79 -5.78
C LYS A 601 15.95 22.50 -6.44
N LEU A 602 14.64 22.39 -6.63
CA LEU A 602 14.00 21.25 -7.29
C LEU A 602 14.51 21.07 -8.73
N ILE A 603 14.59 22.16 -9.50
CA ILE A 603 15.12 22.14 -10.88
C ILE A 603 16.60 21.72 -10.89
N ARG A 604 17.43 22.34 -10.04
CA ARG A 604 18.87 22.01 -9.93
C ARG A 604 19.11 20.54 -9.57
N ASN A 605 18.29 20.00 -8.68
CA ASN A 605 18.39 18.62 -8.21
C ASN A 605 17.67 17.60 -9.10
N ARG A 606 17.25 17.99 -10.31
CA ARG A 606 16.55 17.12 -11.29
C ARG A 606 15.31 16.44 -10.70
N GLY A 607 14.50 17.21 -9.96
CA GLY A 607 13.23 16.76 -9.41
C GLY A 607 13.27 16.23 -7.98
N TRP A 608 14.36 16.44 -7.23
CA TRP A 608 14.49 16.01 -5.83
C TRP A 608 14.59 17.20 -4.86
N PHE A 609 13.96 17.07 -3.70
CA PHE A 609 13.99 18.05 -2.62
C PHE A 609 14.27 17.35 -1.28
N GLU A 610 15.09 17.99 -0.45
CA GLU A 610 15.36 17.62 0.95
C GLU A 610 14.95 18.78 1.85
#